data_AF-A0A7V0JKW0-F1
#
_entry.id   AF-A0A7V0JKW0-F1
#
_cell.length_a   1.000
_cell.length_b   1.000
_cell.length_c   1.000
_cell.angle_alpha   90.00
_cell.angle_beta   90.00
_cell.angle_gamma   90.00
#
_symmetry.space_group_name_H-M   'P 1'
#
loop_
_entity.id
_entity.type
_entity.pdbx_description
1 polymer ?
#
loop_
_entity_poly.entity_id
_entity_poly.type
_entity_poly.pdbx_seq_one_letter_code
_entity_poly.pdbx_strand_id
1 'polypeptide(L)'
;MAKNKINETTRQKVIKAHANGQSMRKIASEFSIGLSSVHRIVKEKEPQKGEKKVAKKEINIERKKRIQEIEKRIADLEKKIANLGVKKR
;
A
#
# COMPACT_ATOMS: atom_id res chain seq x y z
N MET A 1 -10.20 35.47 -10.08
CA MET A 1 -10.60 34.30 -10.91
C MET A 1 -11.18 33.23 -9.99
N ALA A 2 -12.49 32.98 -10.06
CA ALA A 2 -13.16 31.98 -9.24
C ALA A 2 -12.66 30.58 -9.65
N LYS A 3 -12.05 29.85 -8.72
CA LYS A 3 -11.66 28.46 -8.94
C LYS A 3 -12.95 27.64 -8.97
N ASN A 4 -13.49 27.39 -10.16
CA ASN A 4 -14.56 26.41 -10.36
C ASN A 4 -14.06 25.07 -9.78
N LYS A 5 -14.58 24.73 -8.60
CA LYS A 5 -14.11 23.61 -7.80
C LYS A 5 -14.56 22.34 -8.53
N ILE A 6 -13.62 21.66 -9.17
CA ILE A 6 -13.88 20.36 -9.81
C ILE A 6 -14.48 19.44 -8.75
N ASN A 7 -15.61 18.82 -9.07
CA ASN A 7 -16.31 17.89 -8.18
C ASN A 7 -15.38 16.78 -7.70
N GLU A 8 -15.41 16.53 -6.38
CA GLU A 8 -14.61 15.50 -5.72
C GLU A 8 -14.88 14.10 -6.29
N THR A 9 -16.12 13.86 -6.73
CA THR A 9 -16.54 12.63 -7.40
C THR A 9 -15.80 12.40 -8.71
N THR A 10 -15.59 13.44 -9.50
CA THR A 10 -14.85 13.37 -10.77
C THR A 10 -13.36 13.14 -10.52
N ARG A 11 -12.79 13.76 -9.46
CA ARG A 11 -11.40 13.49 -9.04
C ARG A 11 -11.20 12.00 -8.76
N GLN A 12 -12.09 11.39 -7.98
CA GLN A 12 -11.99 9.96 -7.66
C GLN A 12 -12.07 9.06 -8.90
N LYS A 13 -12.92 9.39 -9.87
CA LYS A 13 -13.03 8.65 -11.13
C LYS A 13 -11.75 8.75 -11.97
N VAL A 14 -11.18 9.95 -12.11
CA VAL A 14 -9.89 10.20 -12.79
C VAL A 14 -8.77 9.36 -12.18
N ILE A 15 -8.73 9.25 -10.85
CA ILE A 15 -7.72 8.45 -10.17
C ILE A 15 -7.91 6.96 -10.48
N LYS A 16 -9.13 6.44 -10.39
CA LYS A 16 -9.42 5.03 -10.68
C LYS A 16 -9.05 4.68 -12.12
N ALA A 17 -9.42 5.55 -13.05
CA ALA A 17 -9.06 5.43 -14.46
C ALA A 17 -7.54 5.36 -14.69
N HIS A 18 -6.77 6.23 -14.05
CA HIS A 18 -5.31 6.21 -14.12
C HIS A 18 -4.71 4.96 -13.46
N ALA A 19 -5.24 4.52 -12.32
CA ALA A 19 -4.82 3.28 -11.66
C ALA A 19 -5.10 2.03 -12.51
N ASN A 20 -6.15 2.06 -13.34
CA ASN A 20 -6.48 1.01 -14.30
C ASN A 20 -5.60 1.04 -15.57
N GLY A 21 -4.62 1.95 -15.66
CA GLY A 21 -3.67 2.03 -16.77
C GLY A 21 -4.17 2.85 -17.97
N GLN A 22 -5.26 3.60 -17.85
CA GLN A 22 -5.69 4.51 -18.91
C GLN A 22 -4.74 5.71 -19.03
N SER A 23 -4.46 6.14 -20.26
CA SER A 23 -3.60 7.29 -20.51
C SER A 23 -4.27 8.60 -20.09
N MET A 24 -3.49 9.54 -19.56
CA MET A 24 -4.00 10.83 -19.10
C MET A 24 -4.76 11.62 -20.18
N ARG A 25 -4.36 11.49 -21.46
CA ARG A 25 -5.09 12.09 -22.58
C ARG A 25 -6.49 11.50 -22.73
N LYS A 26 -6.61 10.17 -22.64
CA LYS A 26 -7.90 9.48 -22.76
C LYS A 26 -8.83 9.88 -21.61
N ILE A 27 -8.29 9.95 -20.40
CA ILE A 27 -9.03 10.40 -19.20
C ILE A 27 -9.48 11.86 -19.33
N ALA A 28 -8.60 12.74 -19.82
CA ALA A 28 -8.92 14.15 -20.05
C ALA A 28 -10.11 14.32 -21.00
N SER A 29 -10.10 13.57 -22.12
CA SER A 29 -11.21 13.57 -23.09
C SER A 29 -12.49 12.98 -22.50
N GLU A 30 -12.41 11.83 -21.80
CA GLU A 30 -13.57 11.12 -21.26
C GLU A 30 -14.30 11.92 -20.17
N PHE A 31 -13.55 12.62 -19.31
CA PHE A 31 -14.11 13.43 -18.24
C PHE A 31 -14.27 14.91 -18.60
N SER A 32 -13.94 15.32 -19.83
CA SER A 32 -13.92 16.72 -20.28
C SER A 32 -13.14 17.64 -19.32
N ILE A 33 -11.99 17.15 -18.85
CA ILE A 33 -11.09 17.87 -17.95
C ILE A 33 -9.80 18.20 -18.70
N GLY A 34 -9.29 19.42 -18.54
CA GLY A 34 -7.98 19.78 -19.10
C GLY A 34 -6.86 18.87 -18.59
N LEU A 35 -5.94 18.49 -19.48
CA LEU A 35 -4.78 17.63 -19.17
C LEU A 35 -4.01 18.09 -17.92
N SER A 36 -3.83 19.41 -17.75
CA SER A 36 -3.15 19.99 -16.59
C SER A 36 -3.85 19.67 -15.27
N SER A 37 -5.18 19.63 -15.27
CA SER A 37 -5.98 19.28 -14.10
C SER A 37 -5.90 17.78 -13.81
N VAL A 38 -5.94 16.92 -14.83
CA VAL A 38 -5.72 15.47 -14.68
C VAL A 38 -4.34 15.21 -14.08
N HIS A 39 -3.31 15.84 -14.63
CA HIS A 39 -1.94 15.72 -14.13
C HIS A 39 -1.81 16.17 -12.68
N ARG A 40 -2.45 17.29 -12.31
CA ARG A 40 -2.47 17.77 -10.92
C ARG A 40 -3.18 16.80 -9.98
N ILE A 41 -4.33 16.25 -10.37
CA ILE A 41 -5.10 15.28 -9.56
C ILE A 41 -4.29 14.00 -9.33
N VAL A 42 -3.66 13.46 -10.38
CA VAL A 42 -2.81 12.26 -10.26
C VAL A 42 -1.62 12.54 -9.35
N LYS A 43 -0.96 13.70 -9.51
CA LYS A 43 0.21 14.09 -8.70
C LYS A 43 -0.14 14.42 -7.24
N GLU A 44 -1.31 14.99 -6.95
CA GLU A 44 -1.79 15.24 -5.58
C GLU A 44 -2.08 13.93 -4.84
N LYS A 45 -2.44 12.84 -5.54
CA LYS A 45 -2.74 11.54 -4.94
C LYS A 45 -1.61 10.52 -5.03
N GLU A 46 -0.64 10.70 -5.91
CA GLU A 46 0.63 9.99 -5.73
C GLU A 46 1.15 10.36 -4.34
N PRO A 47 1.27 9.41 -3.41
CA PRO A 47 1.83 9.70 -2.11
C PRO A 47 3.20 10.26 -2.41
N GLN A 48 3.46 11.50 -1.97
CA GLN A 48 4.76 12.11 -2.08
C GLN A 48 5.76 11.04 -1.66
N LYS A 49 6.80 10.79 -2.48
CA LYS A 49 7.77 9.69 -2.32
C LYS A 49 8.37 9.57 -0.90
N GLY A 50 8.14 10.53 0.00
CA GLY A 50 8.41 10.48 1.44
C GLY A 50 7.48 9.60 2.28
N GLU A 51 6.16 9.57 2.05
CA GLU A 51 5.20 8.90 2.97
C GLU A 51 5.22 7.37 2.87
N LYS A 52 5.46 6.81 1.66
CA LYS A 52 5.61 5.36 1.49
C LYS A 52 6.80 4.77 2.25
N LYS A 53 7.81 5.58 2.62
CA LYS A 53 8.97 5.11 3.38
C LYS A 53 8.67 4.90 4.86
N VAL A 54 7.70 5.62 5.42
CA VAL A 54 7.36 5.52 6.85
C VAL A 54 6.48 4.30 7.09
N ALA A 55 5.41 4.13 6.32
CA ALA A 55 4.52 2.96 6.43
C ALA A 55 5.23 1.62 6.16
N LYS A 56 6.21 1.59 5.23
CA LYS A 56 7.01 0.37 4.97
C LYS A 56 7.96 0.01 6.11
N LYS A 57 8.43 0.99 6.89
CA LYS A 57 9.32 0.75 8.04
C LYS A 57 8.55 0.13 9.20
N GLU A 58 7.35 0.62 9.49
CA GLU A 58 6.50 0.10 10.58
C GLU A 58 6.07 -1.35 10.32
N ILE A 59 5.64 -1.66 9.09
CA ILE A 59 5.28 -3.03 8.67
C ILE A 59 6.49 -3.98 8.80
N ASN A 60 7.72 -3.50 8.59
CA ASN A 60 8.93 -4.32 8.69
C ASN A 60 9.25 -4.68 10.15
N ILE A 61 9.06 -3.73 11.08
CA ILE A 61 9.30 -3.94 12.51
C ILE A 61 8.32 -4.97 13.08
N GLU A 62 7.04 -4.88 12.72
CA GLU A 62 6.04 -5.82 13.23
C GLU A 62 6.23 -7.23 12.65
N ARG A 63 6.59 -7.35 11.37
CA ARG A 63 6.92 -8.65 10.77
C ARG A 63 8.13 -9.30 11.45
N LYS A 64 9.17 -8.53 11.76
CA LYS A 64 10.36 -9.04 12.47
C LYS A 64 10.02 -9.58 13.86
N LYS A 65 9.19 -8.87 14.62
CA LYS A 65 8.74 -9.33 15.95
C LYS A 65 7.97 -10.65 15.86
N ARG A 66 7.06 -10.78 14.89
CA ARG A 66 6.30 -12.04 14.68
C ARG A 66 7.20 -13.20 14.27
N ILE A 67 8.19 -12.96 13.41
CA ILE A 67 9.16 -13.99 13.02
C ILE A 67 9.95 -14.49 14.25
N GLN A 68 10.46 -13.57 15.08
CA GLN A 68 11.21 -13.94 16.29
C GLN A 68 10.35 -14.73 17.30
N GLU A 69 9.07 -14.42 17.43
CA GLU A 69 8.16 -15.16 18.30
C GLU A 69 7.92 -16.59 17.78
N ILE A 70 7.72 -16.73 16.46
CA ILE A 70 7.55 -18.04 15.83
C ILE A 70 8.82 -18.89 15.98
N GLU A 71 10.01 -18.31 15.75
CA GLU A 71 11.29 -19.00 15.92
C GLU A 71 11.48 -19.53 17.35
N LYS A 72 11.13 -18.73 18.37
CA LYS A 72 11.17 -19.18 19.78
C LYS A 72 10.22 -20.35 20.03
N ARG A 73 8.99 -20.27 19.52
CA ARG A 73 8.00 -21.37 19.67
C ARG A 73 8.47 -22.65 18.99
N ILE A 74 9.11 -22.56 17.83
CA ILE A 74 9.69 -23.72 17.14
C ILE A 74 10.77 -24.36 18.01
N ALA A 75 11.72 -23.58 18.53
CA ALA A 75 12.79 -24.11 19.39
C ALA A 75 12.25 -24.78 20.66
N ASP A 76 11.19 -24.22 21.27
CA ASP A 76 10.55 -24.83 22.44
C ASP A 76 9.82 -26.13 22.10
N LEU A 77 9.17 -26.20 20.93
CA LEU A 77 8.53 -27.42 20.44
C LEU A 77 9.55 -28.50 20.11
N GLU A 78 10.68 -28.14 19.47
CA GLU A 78 11.78 -29.05 19.18
C GLU A 78 12.35 -29.67 20.46
N LYS A 79 12.56 -28.86 21.52
CA LYS A 79 12.99 -29.37 22.84
C LYS A 79 11.96 -30.31 23.46
N LYS A 80 10.66 -30.00 23.35
CA LYS A 80 9.60 -30.88 23.84
C LYS A 80 9.57 -32.22 23.11
N ILE A 81 9.73 -32.20 21.78
CA ILE A 81 9.79 -33.42 20.96
C ILE A 81 11.02 -34.25 21.35
N ALA A 82 12.19 -33.63 21.50
CA ALA A 82 13.40 -34.32 21.95
C ALA A 82 13.20 -35.00 23.31
N ASN A 83 12.64 -34.29 24.28
CA ASN A 83 12.38 -34.84 25.62
C ASN A 83 11.33 -35.97 25.62
N LEU A 84 10.30 -35.88 24.76
CA LEU A 84 9.29 -36.93 24.59
C LEU A 84 9.85 -38.17 23.87
N GLY A 85 10.77 -37.99 22.92
CA GLY A 85 11.48 -39.07 22.24
C GLY A 85 12.40 -39.86 23.18
N VAL A 86 13.00 -39.18 24.17
CA VAL A 86 13.83 -39.82 25.22
C VAL A 86 12.98 -40.60 26.22
N LYS A 87 11.76 -40.15 26.52
CA LYS A 87 10.84 -40.81 27.47
C LYS A 87 10.15 -42.07 26.94
N LYS A 88 10.28 -42.37 25.64
CA LYS A 88 9.62 -43.49 24.95
C LYS A 88 10.52 -44.74 24.81
N ARG A 89 11.71 -44.73 25.41
CA ARG A 89 12.60 -45.89 25.55
C ARG A 89 12.66 -46.34 27.00
#